data_AF-A0A317XMM2-F1
#
_entry.id   AF-A0A317XMM2-F1
#
_cell.length_a   1.000
_cell.length_b   1.000
_cell.length_c   1.000
_cell.angle_alpha   90.00
_cell.angle_beta   90.00
_cell.angle_gamma   90.00
#
_symmetry.space_group_name_H-M   'P 1'
#
loop_
_entity.id
_entity.type
_entity.pdbx_description
1 polymer ?
#
loop_
_entity_poly.entity_id
_entity_poly.type
_entity_poly.pdbx_seq_one_letter_code
_entity_poly.pdbx_strand_id
1 'polypeptide(L)'
;MKAAPSNAASQAARSLARQLPTSSPSTASPSTLHSLHRASTRTTLPRHQAHPGNIHTRNLFGLSIFGGKKDKKNDPFAMPAKATKKPILTQDNLFHPFSKSPIPSIRARGERIRSLAPCPVSMNKYKARRLVNFECPDCGWPTHYSEKEWTEDTDHAKYVARLREANEDEHDLRSGREMTEFKLPGPQGFEETINMSNWDVFFYTRNFNSIESDRSRRHVSKLLTFPTTMGAVIHENSPYTRKSRRLTHEGLRSMIALRQTLHPKQGDKPSLDKMRIFVVGARAESTLPPAVWDQLTYMFPGVPFHLFLIGPEAHIPTDKQIELQERAAPGSGAISMHKGRVRKSNYGVPSRTVVVSEGLTITTIQSNYENVHGQLEPFDPYTDVFFAFSPGFGFPSQIAVEEADKARQEDRDHEAHFAKAKSTYHAAGAAGAESAESTEASAQRAADDAVELAKSQIQEQQDHLNASSSSPSSSSSSSSTPHANESASAAARPTYTVDATSSPEGGDIPAEEPAPVLASPDGHTYTALTAAPVVQAQKEWAKALGQILSTRCALISTGFSPADVERDVLAFESVEGVRDEFDWLITPGENAFASQQWAVADFDPRVAVKANWGLWAVRGKRYDIQGPTGY
;
A
#
# COMPACT_ATOMS: atom_id res chain seq x y z
N MET A 1 59.13 -36.04 51.64
CA MET A 1 58.70 -35.74 50.25
C MET A 1 59.18 -34.34 49.89
N LYS A 2 59.43 -34.07 48.60
CA LYS A 2 60.04 -32.82 48.07
C LYS A 2 59.26 -31.57 48.54
N ALA A 3 59.85 -30.51 49.12
CA ALA A 3 60.99 -29.66 48.74
C ALA A 3 60.59 -28.43 47.90
N ALA A 4 60.67 -27.28 48.58
CA ALA A 4 60.54 -25.86 48.24
C ALA A 4 61.65 -25.32 47.28
N PRO A 5 61.86 -23.98 47.04
CA PRO A 5 61.02 -22.76 47.16
C PRO A 5 61.20 -21.70 46.00
N SER A 6 60.49 -20.55 46.13
CA SER A 6 60.89 -19.14 45.90
C SER A 6 61.81 -18.65 44.74
N ASN A 7 61.38 -17.57 44.07
CA ASN A 7 62.02 -16.22 44.02
C ASN A 7 61.16 -15.29 43.11
N ALA A 8 60.88 -13.99 43.31
CA ALA A 8 61.42 -12.87 44.11
C ALA A 8 62.21 -11.79 43.31
N ALA A 9 61.68 -10.57 43.31
CA ALA A 9 62.32 -9.24 43.24
C ALA A 9 63.06 -8.72 41.98
N SER A 10 62.61 -7.55 41.47
CA SER A 10 63.36 -6.27 41.33
C SER A 10 62.47 -5.24 40.59
N GLN A 11 61.89 -4.22 41.22
CA GLN A 11 62.49 -2.89 41.48
C GLN A 11 63.27 -2.26 40.30
N ALA A 12 62.81 -1.11 39.81
CA ALA A 12 63.47 0.22 39.99
C ALA A 12 63.11 1.20 38.84
N ALA A 13 62.80 2.45 39.20
CA ALA A 13 62.62 3.55 38.24
C ALA A 13 63.94 4.29 37.99
N ARG A 14 64.08 4.97 36.83
CA ARG A 14 64.72 6.30 36.74
C ARG A 14 64.54 7.00 35.40
N SER A 15 64.72 8.32 35.46
CA SER A 15 64.56 9.35 34.44
C SER A 15 65.80 9.55 33.55
N LEU A 16 65.60 10.33 32.47
CA LEU A 16 66.50 11.26 31.71
C LEU A 16 66.25 11.05 30.19
N ALA A 17 65.78 12.02 29.38
CA ALA A 17 66.15 13.42 29.10
C ALA A 17 67.20 13.59 27.97
N ARG A 18 66.93 14.55 27.06
CA ARG A 18 67.77 15.05 25.92
C ARG A 18 67.92 14.08 24.71
N GLN A 19 68.12 14.53 23.45
CA GLN A 19 68.28 15.90 22.90
C GLN A 19 67.88 16.00 21.40
N LEU A 20 67.66 17.24 20.91
CA LEU A 20 67.52 17.63 19.49
C LEU A 20 68.87 17.61 18.73
N PRO A 21 68.86 17.67 17.38
CA PRO A 21 69.09 18.94 16.65
C PRO A 21 68.00 19.23 15.57
N THR A 22 67.43 20.43 15.42
CA THR A 22 67.90 21.59 14.59
C THR A 22 68.24 21.22 13.13
N SER A 23 67.71 21.86 12.08
CA SER A 23 67.68 23.32 11.89
C SER A 23 66.63 23.83 10.86
N SER A 24 66.23 25.10 11.03
CA SER A 24 65.49 25.98 10.10
C SER A 24 66.51 26.86 9.31
N PRO A 25 66.21 27.94 8.52
CA PRO A 25 65.06 28.88 8.61
C PRO A 25 64.51 29.55 7.31
N SER A 26 63.54 30.47 7.55
CA SER A 26 63.22 31.73 6.82
C SER A 26 62.28 31.64 5.61
N THR A 27 61.39 32.60 5.28
CA THR A 27 60.81 33.85 5.88
C THR A 27 59.51 34.13 5.07
N ALA A 28 58.46 34.88 5.45
CA ALA A 28 58.40 36.25 6.00
C ALA A 28 57.00 36.57 6.61
N SER A 29 56.84 37.80 7.12
CA SER A 29 55.80 38.25 8.07
C SER A 29 54.47 38.77 7.46
N PRO A 30 53.38 38.84 8.26
CA PRO A 30 52.17 39.62 7.92
C PRO A 30 52.29 41.10 8.34
N SER A 31 51.44 41.96 7.79
CA SER A 31 51.32 43.39 8.14
C SER A 31 49.87 43.80 8.50
N THR A 32 49.73 44.97 9.13
CA THR A 32 48.66 45.30 10.07
C THR A 32 47.75 46.47 9.65
N LEU A 33 46.53 46.47 10.22
CA LEU A 33 45.71 47.62 10.63
C LEU A 33 45.32 48.71 9.62
N HIS A 34 44.01 49.02 9.59
CA HIS A 34 43.55 50.35 10.01
C HIS A 34 42.14 50.32 10.62
N SER A 35 41.94 51.16 11.64
CA SER A 35 40.68 51.35 12.38
C SER A 35 39.98 52.64 11.92
N LEU A 36 38.65 52.73 12.07
CA LEU A 36 37.96 53.97 12.44
C LEU A 36 36.62 53.72 13.18
N HIS A 37 36.29 54.61 14.11
CA HIS A 37 35.15 54.55 15.07
C HIS A 37 33.83 55.14 14.53
N ARG A 38 32.67 54.77 15.11
CA ARG A 38 31.86 55.67 16.00
C ARG A 38 30.75 54.97 16.82
N ALA A 39 30.43 55.57 17.97
CA ALA A 39 29.45 55.26 19.05
C ALA A 39 28.07 54.69 18.62
N SER A 40 27.34 53.88 19.40
CA SER A 40 27.12 53.74 20.87
C SER A 40 26.13 54.72 21.52
N THR A 41 24.96 54.21 21.93
CA THR A 41 24.19 54.64 23.12
C THR A 41 23.60 53.41 23.81
N ARG A 42 23.55 53.42 25.15
CA ARG A 42 23.36 52.23 26.00
C ARG A 42 22.56 52.55 27.26
N THR A 43 21.61 51.69 27.60
CA THR A 43 20.90 51.62 28.91
C THR A 43 20.55 50.14 29.15
N THR A 44 21.19 49.36 30.04
CA THR A 44 21.04 49.31 31.53
C THR A 44 19.59 49.10 31.97
N LEU A 45 19.17 48.11 32.77
CA LEU A 45 19.75 47.05 33.65
C LEU A 45 18.57 46.06 33.98
N PRO A 46 18.65 45.04 34.88
CA PRO A 46 19.76 44.19 35.34
C PRO A 46 19.49 42.68 35.16
N ARG A 47 20.46 41.86 35.59
CA ARG A 47 20.47 40.38 35.63
C ARG A 47 20.10 39.88 37.03
N HIS A 48 19.35 38.78 37.14
CA HIS A 48 19.39 37.89 38.31
C HIS A 48 19.40 36.42 37.88
N GLN A 49 20.25 35.62 38.53
CA GLN A 49 20.34 34.17 38.36
C GLN A 49 19.52 33.46 39.45
N ALA A 50 18.92 32.32 39.10
CA ALA A 50 18.54 31.28 40.06
C ALA A 50 18.58 29.91 39.37
N HIS A 51 19.14 28.90 40.04
CA HIS A 51 19.10 27.49 39.62
C HIS A 51 17.78 26.84 40.07
N PRO A 52 17.35 25.71 39.44
CA PRO A 52 16.09 25.06 39.77
C PRO A 52 16.19 24.24 41.07
N GLY A 53 15.16 24.33 41.91
CA GLY A 53 14.96 23.50 43.09
C GLY A 53 13.77 22.55 42.89
N ASN A 54 13.99 21.26 43.18
CA ASN A 54 12.99 20.20 43.06
C ASN A 54 11.98 20.25 44.23
N ILE A 55 10.67 20.25 43.96
CA ILE A 55 9.63 20.12 44.99
C ILE A 55 8.51 19.18 44.52
N HIS A 56 8.44 18.00 45.14
CA HIS A 56 7.21 17.20 45.18
C HIS A 56 6.22 17.79 46.19
N THR A 57 4.93 17.85 45.85
CA THR A 57 3.85 18.05 46.83
C THR A 57 2.83 16.92 46.76
N ARG A 58 2.96 15.96 47.69
CA ARG A 58 1.84 15.09 48.10
C ARG A 58 1.05 15.82 49.17
N ASN A 59 -0.26 16.01 48.97
CA ASN A 59 -1.15 16.44 50.05
C ASN A 59 -2.01 15.27 50.51
N LEU A 60 -1.96 14.99 51.82
CA LEU A 60 -2.73 13.95 52.49
C LEU A 60 -3.39 14.56 53.73
N PHE A 61 -4.66 14.23 53.95
CA PHE A 61 -5.52 14.55 55.09
C PHE A 61 -6.00 16.00 55.31
N GLY A 62 -7.32 16.08 55.56
CA GLY A 62 -8.08 17.25 55.97
C GLY A 62 -9.52 16.84 56.29
N LEU A 63 -9.73 16.20 57.44
CA LEU A 63 -11.07 15.85 57.94
C LEU A 63 -11.88 17.12 58.25
N SER A 64 -13.10 17.22 57.71
CA SER A 64 -14.13 18.14 58.21
C SER A 64 -15.52 17.58 57.93
N ILE A 65 -16.01 16.80 58.89
CA ILE A 65 -17.44 16.58 59.09
C ILE A 65 -17.98 17.89 59.68
N PHE A 66 -18.84 18.60 58.95
CA PHE A 66 -20.07 19.25 59.45
C PHE A 66 -20.82 19.89 58.27
N GLY A 67 -22.16 19.82 58.31
CA GLY A 67 -23.01 20.09 57.16
C GLY A 67 -23.18 21.57 56.81
N GLY A 68 -23.32 21.85 55.52
CA GLY A 68 -23.71 23.17 55.01
C GLY A 68 -23.98 23.13 53.51
N LYS A 69 -25.25 22.96 53.12
CA LYS A 69 -25.67 23.19 51.72
C LYS A 69 -25.39 24.65 51.37
N LYS A 70 -24.45 24.89 50.45
CA LYS A 70 -24.33 26.16 49.71
C LYS A 70 -24.43 25.86 48.23
N ASP A 71 -25.49 26.36 47.61
CA ASP A 71 -25.72 26.26 46.18
C ASP A 71 -24.62 27.00 45.41
N LYS A 72 -23.75 26.26 44.73
CA LYS A 72 -22.83 26.82 43.73
C LYS A 72 -23.61 27.13 42.45
N LYS A 73 -24.30 28.27 42.42
CA LYS A 73 -24.62 28.97 41.17
C LYS A 73 -23.75 30.22 41.06
N ASN A 74 -23.19 30.41 39.87
CA ASN A 74 -22.41 31.56 39.43
C ASN A 74 -20.97 31.68 40.00
N ASP A 75 -20.08 30.77 39.58
CA ASP A 75 -18.68 31.15 39.34
C ASP A 75 -18.61 31.82 37.94
N PRO A 76 -18.34 33.13 37.80
CA PRO A 76 -18.37 33.82 36.51
C PRO A 76 -17.21 33.44 35.57
N PHE A 77 -16.23 32.67 36.05
CA PHE A 77 -15.13 32.10 35.26
C PHE A 77 -15.29 30.59 34.99
N ALA A 78 -16.35 29.95 35.49
CA ALA A 78 -16.63 28.56 35.14
C ALA A 78 -17.15 28.51 33.70
N MET A 79 -16.32 28.03 32.76
CA MET A 79 -16.79 27.68 31.43
C MET A 79 -17.98 26.72 31.56
N PRO A 80 -19.07 26.89 30.79
CA PRO A 80 -20.23 26.01 30.88
C PRO A 80 -19.79 24.58 30.55
N ALA A 81 -20.01 23.66 31.49
CA ALA A 81 -19.70 22.25 31.29
C ALA A 81 -20.41 21.76 30.03
N LYS A 82 -19.62 21.43 29.00
CA LYS A 82 -20.12 21.03 27.68
C LYS A 82 -20.97 19.77 27.86
N ALA A 83 -22.29 19.92 27.75
CA ALA A 83 -23.23 18.85 28.07
C ALA A 83 -22.86 17.57 27.32
N THR A 84 -22.45 16.55 28.06
CA THR A 84 -22.08 15.26 27.50
C THR A 84 -23.32 14.65 26.88
N LYS A 85 -23.32 14.52 25.55
CA LYS A 85 -24.38 13.80 24.85
C LYS A 85 -24.38 12.37 25.40
N LYS A 86 -25.54 11.89 25.86
CA LYS A 86 -25.66 10.49 26.29
C LYS A 86 -25.23 9.60 25.11
N PRO A 87 -24.40 8.58 25.34
CA PRO A 87 -24.01 7.67 24.27
C PRO A 87 -25.24 6.92 23.74
N ILE A 88 -25.21 6.59 22.46
CA ILE A 88 -26.24 5.83 21.74
C ILE A 88 -26.25 4.37 22.23
N LEU A 89 -25.06 3.84 22.59
CA LEU A 89 -24.86 2.47 23.07
C LEU A 89 -24.05 2.43 24.37
N THR A 90 -24.35 1.47 25.23
CA THR A 90 -23.59 1.15 26.44
C THR A 90 -22.54 0.07 26.13
N GLN A 91 -21.45 0.02 26.90
CA GLN A 91 -20.35 -0.93 26.66
C GLN A 91 -20.77 -2.40 26.82
N ASP A 92 -21.76 -2.67 27.67
CA ASP A 92 -22.29 -4.03 27.89
C ASP A 92 -23.21 -4.52 26.75
N ASN A 93 -23.59 -3.65 25.81
CA ASN A 93 -24.52 -3.94 24.73
C ASN A 93 -24.06 -3.28 23.42
N LEU A 94 -22.91 -3.74 22.91
CA LEU A 94 -22.31 -3.29 21.65
C LEU A 94 -22.67 -4.19 20.47
N PHE A 95 -23.11 -5.42 20.70
CA PHE A 95 -23.42 -6.38 19.65
C PHE A 95 -24.83 -6.18 19.09
N HIS A 96 -24.94 -5.80 17.82
CA HIS A 96 -26.22 -5.78 17.10
C HIS A 96 -26.10 -6.36 15.69
N PRO A 97 -27.08 -7.16 15.23
CA PRO A 97 -27.23 -7.50 13.82
C PRO A 97 -27.36 -6.23 12.98
N PHE A 98 -26.71 -6.19 11.82
CA PHE A 98 -26.55 -4.96 11.04
C PHE A 98 -27.88 -4.29 10.71
N SER A 99 -28.92 -5.04 10.35
CA SER A 99 -30.29 -4.52 10.12
C SER A 99 -30.94 -3.84 11.33
N LYS A 100 -30.65 -4.33 12.54
CA LYS A 100 -31.25 -3.87 13.81
C LYS A 100 -30.40 -2.84 14.54
N SER A 101 -29.22 -2.50 14.00
CA SER A 101 -28.32 -1.52 14.60
C SER A 101 -28.99 -0.14 14.75
N PRO A 102 -28.90 0.52 15.92
CA PRO A 102 -29.42 1.88 16.10
C PRO A 102 -28.61 2.92 15.31
N ILE A 103 -27.44 2.55 14.77
CA ILE A 103 -26.53 3.45 14.05
C ILE A 103 -26.82 3.38 12.54
N PRO A 104 -27.31 4.46 11.89
CA PRO A 104 -27.71 4.42 10.48
C PRO A 104 -26.60 4.00 9.51
N SER A 105 -25.35 4.38 9.78
CA SER A 105 -24.22 4.03 8.91
C SER A 105 -23.86 2.55 8.92
N ILE A 106 -24.20 1.81 9.98
CA ILE A 106 -24.00 0.35 10.05
C ILE A 106 -25.11 -0.37 9.29
N ARG A 107 -26.37 0.07 9.42
CA ARG A 107 -27.49 -0.39 8.58
C ARG A 107 -27.21 -0.22 7.09
N ALA A 108 -26.80 0.98 6.68
CA ALA A 108 -26.41 1.28 5.30
C ALA A 108 -25.20 0.44 4.81
N ARG A 109 -24.32 -0.01 5.72
CA ARG A 109 -23.23 -0.95 5.38
C ARG A 109 -23.78 -2.36 5.16
N GLY A 110 -24.67 -2.84 6.02
CA GLY A 110 -25.38 -4.12 5.83
C GLY A 110 -26.13 -4.17 4.50
N GLU A 111 -26.82 -3.09 4.14
CA GLU A 111 -27.51 -2.96 2.84
C GLU A 111 -26.53 -3.06 1.66
N ARG A 112 -25.37 -2.37 1.71
CA ARG A 112 -24.33 -2.51 0.67
C ARG A 112 -23.82 -3.95 0.55
N ILE A 113 -23.49 -4.60 1.67
CA ILE A 113 -23.00 -5.99 1.67
C ILE A 113 -24.04 -6.92 1.05
N ARG A 114 -25.33 -6.77 1.37
CA ARG A 114 -26.42 -7.53 0.72
C ARG A 114 -26.55 -7.27 -0.78
N SER A 115 -26.15 -6.09 -1.27
CA SER A 115 -26.17 -5.78 -2.72
C SER A 115 -24.94 -6.29 -3.49
N LEU A 116 -23.83 -6.59 -2.80
CA LEU A 116 -22.54 -6.92 -3.43
C LEU A 116 -22.09 -8.36 -3.18
N ALA A 117 -22.22 -8.85 -1.95
CA ALA A 117 -21.56 -10.07 -1.51
C ALA A 117 -22.33 -11.33 -1.91
N PRO A 118 -21.70 -12.31 -2.58
CA PRO A 118 -22.30 -13.59 -2.90
C PRO A 118 -22.29 -14.53 -1.69
N CYS A 119 -23.31 -15.37 -1.56
CA CYS A 119 -23.37 -16.42 -0.55
C CYS A 119 -22.36 -17.55 -0.88
N PRO A 120 -21.48 -17.93 0.07
CA PRO A 120 -20.39 -18.88 -0.20
C PRO A 120 -20.91 -20.27 -0.59
N VAL A 121 -21.89 -20.81 0.15
CA VAL A 121 -22.48 -22.12 -0.16
C VAL A 121 -23.25 -22.11 -1.49
N SER A 122 -23.93 -21.00 -1.83
CA SER A 122 -24.61 -20.87 -3.13
C SER A 122 -23.62 -20.91 -4.30
N MET A 123 -22.49 -20.22 -4.18
CA MET A 123 -21.41 -20.26 -5.18
C MET A 123 -20.73 -21.63 -5.25
N ASN A 124 -20.38 -22.22 -4.10
CA ASN A 124 -19.57 -23.43 -4.05
C ASN A 124 -20.36 -24.69 -4.42
N LYS A 125 -21.53 -24.90 -3.80
CA LYS A 125 -22.35 -26.12 -3.90
C LYS A 125 -23.36 -26.06 -5.04
N TYR A 126 -24.05 -24.93 -5.18
CA TYR A 126 -25.13 -24.75 -6.16
C TYR A 126 -24.68 -24.07 -7.47
N LYS A 127 -23.42 -23.64 -7.56
CA LYS A 127 -22.83 -22.89 -8.70
C LYS A 127 -23.69 -21.68 -9.14
N ALA A 128 -24.41 -21.07 -8.20
CA ALA A 128 -25.34 -19.98 -8.45
C ALA A 128 -24.95 -18.74 -7.66
N ARG A 129 -24.75 -17.61 -8.35
CA ARG A 129 -24.44 -16.31 -7.73
C ARG A 129 -25.68 -15.69 -7.08
N ARG A 130 -26.04 -16.19 -5.90
CA ARG A 130 -27.04 -15.58 -5.01
C ARG A 130 -26.35 -14.63 -4.03
N LEU A 131 -26.91 -13.46 -3.82
CA LEU A 131 -26.40 -12.49 -2.85
C LEU A 131 -26.76 -12.87 -1.41
N VAL A 132 -26.05 -12.30 -0.43
CA VAL A 132 -26.37 -12.50 0.99
C VAL A 132 -27.61 -11.71 1.41
N ASN A 133 -28.45 -12.30 2.26
CA ASN A 133 -29.65 -11.69 2.82
C ASN A 133 -29.91 -12.12 4.27
N PHE A 134 -29.51 -13.35 4.64
CA PHE A 134 -29.55 -13.86 6.01
C PHE A 134 -28.38 -13.32 6.85
N GLU A 135 -28.73 -12.70 7.98
CA GLU A 135 -27.78 -12.24 9.00
C GLU A 135 -27.49 -13.37 9.99
N CYS A 136 -26.21 -13.70 10.17
CA CYS A 136 -25.79 -14.71 11.13
C CYS A 136 -26.10 -14.22 12.56
N PRO A 137 -26.74 -15.04 13.42
CA PRO A 137 -27.08 -14.65 14.79
C PRO A 137 -25.84 -14.40 15.67
N ASP A 138 -24.73 -15.09 15.41
CA ASP A 138 -23.54 -15.08 16.27
C ASP A 138 -22.58 -13.91 16.00
N CYS A 139 -22.51 -13.43 14.75
CA CYS A 139 -21.67 -12.30 14.35
C CYS A 139 -22.45 -11.06 13.88
N GLY A 140 -23.75 -11.18 13.57
CA GLY A 140 -24.61 -10.07 13.17
C GLY A 140 -24.39 -9.53 11.75
N TRP A 141 -23.48 -10.12 10.98
CA TRP A 141 -23.22 -9.77 9.57
C TRP A 141 -24.16 -10.55 8.62
N PRO A 142 -24.60 -9.96 7.50
CA PRO A 142 -25.21 -10.70 6.40
C PRO A 142 -24.14 -11.57 5.73
N THR A 143 -24.28 -12.90 5.79
CA THR A 143 -23.25 -13.86 5.35
C THR A 143 -23.77 -14.91 4.37
N HIS A 144 -25.07 -15.20 4.39
CA HIS A 144 -25.69 -16.28 3.62
C HIS A 144 -26.94 -15.82 2.90
N TYR A 145 -27.42 -16.58 1.91
CA TYR A 145 -28.68 -16.29 1.22
C TYR A 145 -29.88 -16.56 2.15
N SER A 146 -29.98 -17.77 2.72
CA SER A 146 -30.96 -18.13 3.75
C SER A 146 -30.32 -18.90 4.91
N GLU A 147 -31.12 -19.16 5.95
CA GLU A 147 -30.76 -19.99 7.11
C GLU A 147 -30.33 -21.42 6.72
N LYS A 148 -30.88 -21.94 5.61
CA LYS A 148 -30.50 -23.25 5.09
C LYS A 148 -29.05 -23.25 4.62
N GLU A 149 -28.66 -22.29 3.76
CA GLU A 149 -27.26 -22.20 3.30
C GLU A 149 -26.31 -21.89 4.46
N TRP A 150 -26.75 -21.19 5.51
CA TRP A 150 -25.97 -20.95 6.72
C TRP A 150 -25.71 -22.23 7.53
N THR A 151 -26.73 -23.06 7.74
CA THR A 151 -26.59 -24.36 8.43
C THR A 151 -25.74 -25.36 7.63
N GLU A 152 -25.69 -25.21 6.30
CA GLU A 152 -24.87 -26.05 5.42
C GLU A 152 -23.38 -25.60 5.32
N ASP A 153 -22.99 -24.44 5.86
CA ASP A 153 -21.61 -23.92 5.78
C ASP A 153 -20.68 -24.52 6.84
N THR A 154 -19.83 -25.46 6.43
CA THR A 154 -18.80 -26.07 7.28
C THR A 154 -17.67 -25.11 7.65
N ASP A 155 -17.43 -24.08 6.84
CA ASP A 155 -16.36 -23.11 7.06
C ASP A 155 -16.78 -21.93 7.93
N HIS A 156 -18.09 -21.80 8.24
CA HIS A 156 -18.65 -20.64 8.94
C HIS A 156 -17.89 -20.32 10.24
N ALA A 157 -17.67 -21.35 11.06
CA ALA A 157 -17.01 -21.24 12.36
C ALA A 157 -15.61 -20.59 12.28
N LYS A 158 -14.89 -20.75 11.16
CA LYS A 158 -13.54 -20.18 10.96
C LYS A 158 -13.54 -18.65 10.98
N TYR A 159 -14.66 -18.01 10.65
CA TYR A 159 -14.74 -16.56 10.46
C TYR A 159 -15.79 -15.83 11.30
N VAL A 160 -16.67 -16.53 12.03
CA VAL A 160 -17.66 -15.92 12.95
C VAL A 160 -16.99 -15.02 14.00
N ALA A 161 -15.92 -15.49 14.65
CA ALA A 161 -15.28 -14.77 15.76
C ALA A 161 -14.76 -13.39 15.34
N ARG A 162 -13.95 -13.32 14.26
CA ARG A 162 -13.43 -12.06 13.71
C ARG A 162 -14.53 -11.13 13.19
N LEU A 163 -15.62 -11.67 12.63
CA LEU A 163 -16.77 -10.86 12.20
C LEU A 163 -17.53 -10.27 13.39
N ARG A 164 -17.73 -11.04 14.46
CA ARG A 164 -18.33 -10.55 15.70
C ARG A 164 -17.48 -9.46 16.33
N GLU A 165 -16.16 -9.67 16.39
CA GLU A 165 -15.20 -8.71 16.89
C GLU A 165 -15.28 -7.38 16.12
N ALA A 166 -15.30 -7.44 14.78
CA ALA A 166 -15.46 -6.27 13.91
C ALA A 166 -16.83 -5.58 14.07
N ASN A 167 -17.90 -6.35 14.29
CA ASN A 167 -19.25 -5.83 14.54
C ASN A 167 -19.26 -4.96 15.81
N GLU A 168 -18.81 -5.51 16.94
CA GLU A 168 -18.86 -4.82 18.23
C GLU A 168 -17.95 -3.58 18.24
N ASP A 169 -16.80 -3.63 17.55
CA ASP A 169 -15.91 -2.48 17.36
C ASP A 169 -16.54 -1.32 16.59
N GLU A 170 -17.22 -1.61 15.48
CA GLU A 170 -17.87 -0.57 14.67
C GLU A 170 -19.04 0.08 15.40
N HIS A 171 -19.74 -0.69 16.24
CA HIS A 171 -20.74 -0.17 17.16
C HIS A 171 -20.12 0.68 18.27
N ASP A 172 -18.97 0.31 18.82
CA ASP A 172 -18.29 1.07 19.86
C ASP A 172 -17.71 2.40 19.33
N LEU A 173 -16.98 2.38 18.20
CA LEU A 173 -16.46 3.57 17.53
C LEU A 173 -17.56 4.58 17.15
N ARG A 174 -18.80 4.11 16.97
CA ARG A 174 -19.96 4.92 16.61
C ARG A 174 -20.99 5.06 17.74
N SER A 175 -20.69 4.54 18.94
CA SER A 175 -21.55 4.60 20.12
C SER A 175 -21.75 6.03 20.63
N GLY A 176 -20.84 6.94 20.29
CA GLY A 176 -20.83 8.31 20.81
C GLY A 176 -20.34 8.44 22.25
N ARG A 177 -19.72 7.39 22.82
CA ARG A 177 -18.99 7.51 24.10
C ARG A 177 -17.77 8.43 23.96
N GLU A 178 -17.26 8.88 25.10
CA GLU A 178 -15.93 9.51 25.12
C GLU A 178 -14.85 8.44 24.97
N MET A 179 -14.03 8.57 23.92
CA MET A 179 -12.91 7.66 23.63
C MET A 179 -11.68 8.15 24.40
N THR A 180 -11.50 7.68 25.64
CA THR A 180 -10.34 8.02 26.49
C THR A 180 -9.02 7.54 25.89
N GLU A 181 -9.07 6.47 25.09
CA GLU A 181 -7.93 5.89 24.40
C GLU A 181 -7.40 6.75 23.22
N PHE A 182 -8.22 7.66 22.67
CA PHE A 182 -7.79 8.61 21.63
C PHE A 182 -7.21 9.91 22.19
N LYS A 183 -7.05 10.02 23.52
CA LYS A 183 -6.28 11.10 24.15
C LYS A 183 -4.79 10.76 24.08
N LEU A 184 -4.20 11.01 22.92
CA LEU A 184 -2.80 10.66 22.63
C LEU A 184 -1.82 11.48 23.50
N PRO A 185 -0.70 10.88 23.95
CA PRO A 185 0.32 11.57 24.74
C PRO A 185 1.09 12.62 23.92
N GLY A 186 1.65 13.61 24.60
CA GLY A 186 2.43 14.69 24.00
C GLY A 186 3.91 14.32 23.73
N PRO A 187 4.79 15.33 23.65
CA PRO A 187 6.24 15.15 23.70
C PRO A 187 6.66 14.43 24.99
N GLN A 188 7.65 13.56 24.90
CA GLN A 188 8.31 12.94 26.07
C GLN A 188 9.46 13.80 26.59
N GLY A 189 9.88 13.53 27.83
CA GLY A 189 11.13 14.03 28.37
C GLY A 189 12.34 13.38 27.69
N PHE A 190 13.46 14.12 27.61
CA PHE A 190 14.69 13.65 26.97
C PHE A 190 15.28 12.38 27.62
N GLU A 191 14.99 12.14 28.90
CA GLU A 191 15.46 10.97 29.66
C GLU A 191 14.56 9.73 29.50
N GLU A 192 13.39 9.87 28.88
CA GLU A 192 12.40 8.79 28.73
C GLU A 192 12.70 7.98 27.46
N THR A 193 13.10 6.71 27.63
CA THR A 193 13.45 5.84 26.50
C THR A 193 12.23 5.08 25.97
N ILE A 194 12.03 5.14 24.65
CA ILE A 194 10.96 4.42 23.97
C ILE A 194 11.43 3.01 23.64
N ASN A 195 10.61 2.02 23.99
CA ASN A 195 10.82 0.63 23.61
C ASN A 195 9.75 0.21 22.59
N MET A 196 10.21 -0.26 21.43
CA MET A 196 9.37 -0.55 20.27
C MET A 196 9.23 -2.05 19.98
N SER A 197 9.35 -2.91 21.01
CA SER A 197 9.24 -4.36 20.83
C SER A 197 7.84 -4.84 20.45
N ASN A 198 6.80 -4.27 21.03
CA ASN A 198 5.38 -4.55 20.76
C ASN A 198 4.50 -3.35 21.14
N TRP A 199 3.20 -3.43 20.82
CA TRP A 199 2.23 -2.38 21.17
C TRP A 199 2.14 -2.08 22.67
N ASP A 200 2.08 -3.10 23.54
CA ASP A 200 1.81 -2.89 24.97
C ASP A 200 2.96 -2.15 25.66
N VAL A 201 4.20 -2.54 25.36
CA VAL A 201 5.41 -1.89 25.89
C VAL A 201 5.61 -0.51 25.26
N PHE A 202 5.23 -0.33 23.99
CA PHE A 202 5.21 0.99 23.35
C PHE A 202 4.23 1.94 24.04
N PHE A 203 2.98 1.51 24.28
CA PHE A 203 1.97 2.32 24.97
C PHE A 203 2.40 2.69 26.39
N TYR A 204 2.99 1.73 27.13
CA TYR A 204 3.53 1.97 28.47
C TYR A 204 4.68 3.00 28.44
N THR A 205 5.70 2.79 27.59
CA THR A 205 6.86 3.71 27.54
C THR A 205 6.51 5.10 27.01
N ARG A 206 5.57 5.21 26.07
CA ARG A 206 5.02 6.49 25.58
C ARG A 206 4.04 7.18 26.53
N ASN A 207 3.79 6.63 27.72
CA ASN A 207 2.87 7.19 28.73
C ASN A 207 1.46 7.45 28.17
N PHE A 208 0.91 6.48 27.41
CA PHE A 208 -0.51 6.48 27.06
C PHE A 208 -1.37 6.29 28.32
N ASN A 209 -2.62 6.77 28.27
CA ASN A 209 -3.63 6.38 29.26
C ASN A 209 -3.74 4.86 29.35
N SER A 210 -4.03 4.32 30.53
CA SER A 210 -4.15 2.87 30.74
C SER A 210 -5.21 2.24 29.82
N ILE A 211 -4.75 1.45 28.85
CA ILE A 211 -5.60 0.69 27.92
C ILE A 211 -5.85 -0.67 28.55
N GLU A 212 -7.00 -0.83 29.21
CA GLU A 212 -7.36 -2.07 29.92
C GLU A 212 -8.12 -3.09 29.06
N SER A 213 -8.70 -2.66 27.93
CA SER A 213 -9.48 -3.52 27.04
C SER A 213 -8.80 -3.78 25.70
N ASP A 214 -8.90 -5.02 25.22
CA ASP A 214 -8.46 -5.40 23.86
C ASP A 214 -9.15 -4.57 22.77
N ARG A 215 -10.40 -4.17 23.00
CA ARG A 215 -11.17 -3.28 22.11
C ARG A 215 -10.49 -1.93 21.93
N SER A 216 -10.20 -1.24 23.03
CA SER A 216 -9.48 0.03 23.01
C SER A 216 -8.09 -0.12 22.39
N ARG A 217 -7.39 -1.24 22.63
CA ARG A 217 -6.09 -1.54 22.02
C ARG A 217 -6.19 -1.70 20.49
N ARG A 218 -7.22 -2.40 20.00
CA ARG A 218 -7.52 -2.58 18.57
C ARG A 218 -7.88 -1.25 17.89
N HIS A 219 -8.60 -0.36 18.58
CA HIS A 219 -8.90 1.00 18.12
C HIS A 219 -7.65 1.89 18.00
N VAL A 220 -6.81 1.94 19.04
CA VAL A 220 -5.60 2.79 19.04
C VAL A 220 -4.55 2.27 18.06
N SER A 221 -4.31 0.95 18.00
CA SER A 221 -3.35 0.37 17.05
C SER A 221 -3.72 0.63 15.59
N LYS A 222 -5.01 0.63 15.22
CA LYS A 222 -5.45 1.04 13.87
C LYS A 222 -5.17 2.51 13.56
N LEU A 223 -5.38 3.41 14.53
CA LEU A 223 -5.12 4.83 14.34
C LEU A 223 -3.62 5.13 14.18
N LEU A 224 -2.77 4.40 14.91
CA LEU A 224 -1.33 4.66 15.01
C LEU A 224 -0.44 3.76 14.14
N THR A 225 -0.98 2.71 13.50
CA THR A 225 -0.17 1.72 12.77
C THR A 225 0.79 2.36 11.77
N PHE A 226 0.34 3.36 10.99
CA PHE A 226 1.19 4.04 10.00
C PHE A 226 2.35 4.85 10.62
N PRO A 227 2.10 5.89 11.47
CA PRO A 227 3.19 6.66 12.09
C PRO A 227 4.09 5.81 13.00
N THR A 228 3.54 4.86 13.77
CA THR A 228 4.35 4.01 14.64
C THR A 228 5.19 3.01 13.84
N THR A 229 4.70 2.47 12.72
CA THR A 229 5.53 1.63 11.82
C THR A 229 6.69 2.42 11.21
N MET A 230 6.44 3.66 10.76
CA MET A 230 7.50 4.53 10.23
C MET A 230 8.58 4.80 11.28
N GLY A 231 8.19 5.19 12.49
CA GLY A 231 9.11 5.34 13.61
C GLY A 231 9.86 4.04 13.92
N ALA A 232 9.15 2.91 14.04
CA ALA A 232 9.73 1.62 14.39
C ALA A 232 10.79 1.11 13.40
N VAL A 233 10.76 1.50 12.13
CA VAL A 233 11.84 1.15 11.18
C VAL A 233 13.07 2.04 11.36
N ILE A 234 12.88 3.35 11.55
CA ILE A 234 13.96 4.36 11.55
C ILE A 234 14.53 4.71 12.93
N HIS A 235 13.89 4.26 14.02
CA HIS A 235 14.31 4.49 15.40
C HIS A 235 15.45 3.56 15.85
N GLU A 236 16.29 4.01 16.78
CA GLU A 236 17.42 3.20 17.31
C GLU A 236 16.95 1.88 17.94
N ASN A 237 15.93 1.95 18.80
CA ASN A 237 15.32 0.80 19.50
C ASN A 237 14.31 0.02 18.64
N SER A 238 14.50 0.00 17.32
CA SER A 238 13.68 -0.74 16.37
C SER A 238 13.53 -2.23 16.72
N PRO A 239 12.35 -2.86 16.54
CA PRO A 239 12.20 -4.31 16.65
C PRO A 239 12.96 -5.06 15.53
N TYR A 240 13.27 -4.37 14.41
CA TYR A 240 13.98 -4.93 13.27
C TYR A 240 15.49 -4.80 13.49
N THR A 241 16.09 -5.87 14.00
CA THR A 241 17.52 -5.94 14.34
C THR A 241 18.14 -7.22 13.78
N ARG A 242 19.47 -7.34 13.87
CA ARG A 242 20.16 -8.60 13.57
C ARG A 242 19.80 -9.71 14.57
N LYS A 243 19.41 -9.38 15.81
CA LYS A 243 18.97 -10.36 16.82
C LYS A 243 17.63 -11.01 16.44
N SER A 244 16.70 -10.23 15.89
CA SER A 244 15.43 -10.76 15.37
C SER A 244 15.57 -11.46 14.01
N ARG A 245 16.79 -11.54 13.43
CA ARG A 245 17.08 -12.08 12.08
C ARG A 245 16.31 -11.41 10.93
N ARG A 246 15.68 -10.27 11.19
CA ARG A 246 14.92 -9.49 10.20
C ARG A 246 15.77 -8.45 9.46
N LEU A 247 16.76 -7.85 10.15
CA LEU A 247 17.67 -6.88 9.54
C LEU A 247 18.88 -7.61 8.92
N THR A 248 19.11 -7.40 7.62
CA THR A 248 20.26 -7.99 6.90
C THR A 248 21.57 -7.26 7.22
N HIS A 249 22.69 -7.69 6.62
CA HIS A 249 23.98 -7.01 6.77
C HIS A 249 24.01 -5.64 6.07
N GLU A 250 23.51 -5.56 4.82
CA GLU A 250 23.34 -4.29 4.11
C GLU A 250 22.22 -3.42 4.71
N GLY A 251 21.21 -4.06 5.29
CA GLY A 251 20.21 -3.45 6.17
C GLY A 251 20.85 -2.72 7.33
N LEU A 252 21.76 -3.38 8.07
CA LEU A 252 22.49 -2.72 9.16
C LEU A 252 23.35 -1.56 8.63
N ARG A 253 24.12 -1.74 7.56
CA ARG A 253 24.97 -0.69 6.97
C ARG A 253 24.18 0.53 6.51
N SER A 254 22.97 0.32 5.98
CA SER A 254 22.10 1.39 5.48
C SER A 254 21.34 2.09 6.60
N MET A 255 20.75 1.31 7.52
CA MET A 255 19.87 1.84 8.57
C MET A 255 20.62 2.39 9.78
N ILE A 256 21.88 2.02 10.03
CA ILE A 256 22.63 2.53 11.19
C ILE A 256 22.85 4.04 11.13
N ALA A 257 23.08 4.60 9.95
CA ALA A 257 23.23 6.04 9.76
C ALA A 257 21.92 6.77 10.09
N LEU A 258 20.80 6.38 9.45
CA LEU A 258 19.47 6.90 9.76
C LEU A 258 19.16 6.81 11.27
N ARG A 259 19.32 5.62 11.85
CA ARG A 259 19.01 5.37 13.27
C ARG A 259 19.88 6.18 14.23
N GLN A 260 21.14 6.45 13.91
CA GLN A 260 22.02 7.24 14.80
C GLN A 260 21.88 8.75 14.58
N THR A 261 21.64 9.21 13.36
CA THR A 261 21.49 10.63 13.05
C THR A 261 20.20 11.24 13.62
N LEU A 262 19.15 10.44 13.78
CA LEU A 262 17.85 10.89 14.31
C LEU A 262 17.78 10.97 15.85
N HIS A 263 18.83 10.53 16.56
CA HIS A 263 18.93 10.60 18.02
C HIS A 263 20.19 11.37 18.43
N PRO A 264 20.20 12.72 18.33
CA PRO A 264 21.34 13.54 18.75
C PRO A 264 21.62 13.37 20.24
N LYS A 265 22.91 13.34 20.61
CA LYS A 265 23.30 13.21 22.03
C LYS A 265 22.96 14.49 22.80
N GLN A 266 22.76 14.34 24.11
CA GLN A 266 22.36 15.45 24.97
C GLN A 266 23.36 16.61 24.89
N GLY A 267 22.91 17.77 24.41
CA GLY A 267 23.73 18.97 24.25
C GLY A 267 24.31 19.19 22.85
N ASP A 268 24.25 18.19 21.96
CA ASP A 268 24.50 18.42 20.54
C ASP A 268 23.36 19.25 19.95
N LYS A 269 23.69 20.28 19.18
CA LYS A 269 22.67 20.99 18.39
C LYS A 269 22.24 20.06 17.25
N PRO A 270 20.94 19.76 17.07
CA PRO A 270 20.49 19.05 15.88
C PRO A 270 20.81 19.93 14.66
N SER A 271 21.81 19.51 13.87
CA SER A 271 22.25 20.21 12.66
C SER A 271 21.65 19.62 11.39
N LEU A 272 20.68 18.71 11.53
CA LEU A 272 19.93 18.15 10.41
C LEU A 272 18.92 19.20 9.94
N ASP A 273 18.89 19.50 8.63
CA ASP A 273 17.93 20.48 8.09
C ASP A 273 16.50 19.97 8.28
N LYS A 274 16.11 18.91 7.55
CA LYS A 274 14.87 18.15 7.73
C LYS A 274 15.04 16.72 7.24
N MET A 275 14.53 15.75 8.00
CA MET A 275 14.35 14.40 7.48
C MET A 275 13.13 14.38 6.55
N ARG A 276 13.23 13.83 5.35
CA ARG A 276 12.08 13.72 4.43
C ARG A 276 11.61 12.28 4.35
N ILE A 277 10.30 12.09 4.45
CA ILE A 277 9.67 10.78 4.33
C ILE A 277 8.66 10.83 3.19
N PHE A 278 8.83 9.96 2.22
CA PHE A 278 8.00 9.87 1.02
C PHE A 278 7.08 8.66 1.12
N VAL A 279 5.82 8.88 1.49
CA VAL A 279 4.78 7.84 1.43
C VAL A 279 4.23 7.83 0.00
N VAL A 280 4.52 6.77 -0.74
CA VAL A 280 4.14 6.60 -2.15
C VAL A 280 2.99 5.59 -2.25
N GLY A 281 2.01 5.89 -3.10
CA GLY A 281 0.74 5.15 -3.14
C GLY A 281 -0.18 5.51 -1.97
N ALA A 282 -0.03 6.71 -1.40
CA ALA A 282 -0.76 7.15 -0.22
C ALA A 282 -2.28 7.16 -0.44
N ARG A 283 -3.00 6.43 0.42
CA ARG A 283 -4.46 6.25 0.42
C ARG A 283 -4.99 6.56 1.83
N ALA A 284 -5.19 5.54 2.66
CA ALA A 284 -5.71 5.68 4.02
C ALA A 284 -4.85 6.61 4.90
N GLU A 285 -3.54 6.62 4.66
CA GLU A 285 -2.54 7.44 5.36
C GLU A 285 -2.81 8.94 5.20
N SER A 286 -3.30 9.34 4.01
CA SER A 286 -3.67 10.73 3.70
C SER A 286 -4.97 11.18 4.37
N THR A 287 -5.80 10.24 4.83
CA THR A 287 -7.04 10.53 5.56
C THR A 287 -6.84 10.68 7.07
N LEU A 288 -5.68 10.29 7.60
CA LEU A 288 -5.39 10.43 9.03
C LEU A 288 -5.37 11.91 9.45
N PRO A 289 -5.97 12.28 10.59
CA PRO A 289 -5.86 13.64 11.11
C PRO A 289 -4.39 14.02 11.35
N PRO A 290 -3.88 15.15 10.83
CA PRO A 290 -2.52 15.63 11.06
C PRO A 290 -1.98 15.53 12.49
N ALA A 291 -2.81 15.71 13.53
CA ALA A 291 -2.38 15.59 14.93
C ALA A 291 -2.02 14.15 15.36
N VAL A 292 -2.43 13.13 14.60
CA VAL A 292 -1.98 11.74 14.78
C VAL A 292 -0.55 11.58 14.28
N TRP A 293 -0.18 12.28 13.20
CA TRP A 293 1.18 12.30 12.67
C TRP A 293 2.19 13.00 13.59
N ASP A 294 1.76 13.92 14.48
CA ASP A 294 2.65 14.49 15.51
C ASP A 294 3.27 13.41 16.41
N GLN A 295 2.62 12.25 16.58
CA GLN A 295 3.22 11.10 17.31
C GLN A 295 4.52 10.60 16.68
N LEU A 296 4.73 10.80 15.37
CA LEU A 296 6.01 10.52 14.73
C LEU A 296 7.10 11.42 15.32
N THR A 297 6.87 12.73 15.39
CA THR A 297 7.86 13.67 15.96
C THR A 297 8.10 13.46 17.45
N TYR A 298 7.09 13.00 18.19
CA TYR A 298 7.24 12.70 19.62
C TYR A 298 8.09 11.45 19.90
N MET A 299 8.42 10.66 18.87
CA MET A 299 9.42 9.59 18.96
C MET A 299 10.86 10.05 18.66
N PHE A 300 11.05 11.29 18.16
CA PHE A 300 12.33 11.83 17.71
C PHE A 300 12.51 13.28 18.19
N PRO A 301 12.80 13.49 19.48
CA PRO A 301 12.90 14.83 20.06
C PRO A 301 14.02 15.65 19.40
N GLY A 302 13.67 16.82 18.89
CA GLY A 302 14.61 17.75 18.25
C GLY A 302 14.89 17.51 16.76
N VAL A 303 14.23 16.54 16.12
CA VAL A 303 14.34 16.33 14.67
C VAL A 303 13.11 16.86 13.93
N PRO A 304 13.27 17.76 12.94
CA PRO A 304 12.19 18.19 12.06
C PRO A 304 11.97 17.23 10.89
N PHE A 305 10.71 16.91 10.62
CA PHE A 305 10.24 16.01 9.57
C PHE A 305 9.43 16.75 8.50
N HIS A 306 9.66 16.37 7.24
CA HIS A 306 8.79 16.70 6.11
C HIS A 306 8.21 15.41 5.53
N LEU A 307 6.92 15.18 5.80
CA LEU A 307 6.16 14.04 5.30
C LEU A 307 5.50 14.40 3.96
N PHE A 308 5.82 13.65 2.92
CA PHE A 308 5.17 13.73 1.61
C PHE A 308 4.21 12.55 1.47
N LEU A 309 2.93 12.84 1.23
CA LEU A 309 1.89 11.83 0.98
C LEU A 309 1.51 11.92 -0.50
N ILE A 310 2.00 10.98 -1.30
CA ILE A 310 1.97 11.03 -2.78
C ILE A 310 1.15 9.84 -3.30
N GLY A 311 0.07 10.10 -4.03
CA GLY A 311 -0.71 9.07 -4.71
C GLY A 311 -1.90 9.64 -5.48
N PRO A 312 -2.41 8.96 -6.51
CA PRO A 312 -3.59 9.42 -7.27
C PRO A 312 -4.86 9.50 -6.40
N GLU A 313 -4.96 8.62 -5.40
CA GLU A 313 -6.06 8.56 -4.42
C GLU A 313 -5.79 9.38 -3.13
N ALA A 314 -4.70 10.15 -3.06
CA ALA A 314 -4.33 10.88 -1.86
C ALA A 314 -5.33 12.01 -1.55
N HIS A 315 -5.98 11.94 -0.39
CA HIS A 315 -6.99 12.90 0.06
C HIS A 315 -6.36 14.25 0.43
N ILE A 316 -6.61 15.27 -0.39
CA ILE A 316 -6.20 16.64 -0.09
C ILE A 316 -7.17 17.25 0.95
N PRO A 317 -6.72 17.66 2.14
CA PRO A 317 -7.59 18.21 3.16
C PRO A 317 -8.21 19.55 2.72
N THR A 318 -9.53 19.67 2.88
CA THR A 318 -10.28 20.89 2.56
C THR A 318 -10.10 21.96 3.65
N ASP A 319 -10.24 23.25 3.32
CA ASP A 319 -10.14 24.37 4.29
C ASP A 319 -10.97 24.13 5.56
N LYS A 320 -12.25 23.76 5.37
CA LYS A 320 -13.19 23.43 6.47
C LYS A 320 -12.70 22.30 7.38
N GLN A 321 -12.01 21.29 6.83
CA GLN A 321 -11.51 20.16 7.62
C GLN A 321 -10.36 20.60 8.53
N ILE A 322 -9.50 21.49 8.03
CA ILE A 322 -8.37 22.08 8.78
C ILE A 322 -8.89 23.03 9.87
N GLU A 323 -9.83 23.92 9.57
CA GLU A 323 -10.48 24.79 10.57
C GLU A 323 -11.15 23.99 11.70
N LEU A 324 -11.85 22.89 11.37
CA LEU A 324 -12.47 22.01 12.35
C LEU A 324 -11.43 21.33 13.24
N GLN A 325 -10.28 20.94 12.67
CA GLN A 325 -9.20 20.29 13.40
C GLN A 325 -8.46 21.26 14.33
N GLU A 326 -8.21 22.49 13.90
CA GLU A 326 -7.65 23.57 14.75
C GLU A 326 -8.54 23.82 15.97
N ARG A 327 -9.87 23.88 15.78
CA ARG A 327 -10.85 24.02 16.86
C ARG A 327 -10.98 22.78 17.76
N ALA A 328 -10.56 21.61 17.28
CA ALA A 328 -10.61 20.37 18.04
C ALA A 328 -9.36 20.15 18.93
N ALA A 329 -8.21 20.74 18.59
CA ALA A 329 -6.96 20.64 19.35
C ALA A 329 -6.38 21.98 19.88
N PRO A 330 -7.17 22.89 20.50
CA PRO A 330 -6.69 24.14 21.07
C PRO A 330 -5.98 23.90 22.41
N GLY A 331 -4.77 23.34 22.37
CA GLY A 331 -4.01 23.04 23.60
C GLY A 331 -2.80 22.11 23.49
N SER A 332 -2.46 21.56 22.31
CA SER A 332 -1.19 20.83 22.14
C SER A 332 -0.03 21.84 22.22
N GLY A 333 0.60 21.90 23.40
CA GLY A 333 1.35 23.06 23.90
C GLY A 333 2.73 23.33 23.28
N ALA A 334 2.77 23.68 22.00
CA ALA A 334 3.94 24.29 21.35
C ALA A 334 3.58 25.66 20.75
N ILE A 335 4.39 26.68 21.05
CA ILE A 335 4.17 28.09 20.68
C ILE A 335 4.60 28.34 19.22
N SER A 336 4.10 27.54 18.28
CA SER A 336 4.45 27.68 16.86
C SER A 336 3.50 28.65 16.15
N MET A 337 4.01 29.83 15.80
CA MET A 337 3.33 30.89 15.02
C MET A 337 2.91 30.46 13.59
N HIS A 338 3.17 29.21 13.21
CA HIS A 338 2.90 28.68 11.86
C HIS A 338 2.02 27.42 11.85
N LYS A 339 1.59 26.93 13.01
CA LYS A 339 0.63 25.81 13.11
C LYS A 339 -0.66 26.14 12.35
N GLY A 340 -1.13 25.19 11.53
CA GLY A 340 -2.33 25.36 10.69
C GLY A 340 -2.07 26.10 9.37
N ARG A 341 -0.86 26.66 9.13
CA ARG A 341 -0.60 27.40 7.90
C ARG A 341 -0.66 26.48 6.67
N VAL A 342 -1.69 26.70 5.86
CA VAL A 342 -1.88 26.10 4.55
C VAL A 342 -1.06 26.85 3.50
N ARG A 343 -0.46 26.11 2.56
CA ARG A 343 0.03 26.66 1.29
C ARG A 343 -0.40 25.75 0.14
N LYS A 344 -0.85 26.36 -0.97
CA LYS A 344 -0.91 25.68 -2.26
C LYS A 344 0.52 25.51 -2.75
N SER A 345 0.94 24.28 -2.98
CA SER A 345 2.28 23.95 -3.41
C SER A 345 2.38 23.94 -4.94
N ASN A 346 3.56 24.28 -5.47
CA ASN A 346 3.78 24.47 -6.91
C ASN A 346 4.27 23.20 -7.62
N TYR A 347 3.74 22.01 -7.29
CA TYR A 347 4.19 20.75 -7.89
C TYR A 347 3.70 20.49 -9.33
N GLY A 348 3.04 21.48 -9.96
CA GLY A 348 2.32 21.30 -11.24
C GLY A 348 1.02 20.49 -11.14
N VAL A 349 0.81 19.77 -10.04
CA VAL A 349 -0.33 18.87 -9.76
C VAL A 349 -1.12 19.33 -8.52
N PRO A 350 -2.38 18.90 -8.33
CA PRO A 350 -3.16 19.22 -7.13
C PRO A 350 -2.40 18.78 -5.88
N SER A 351 -2.08 19.76 -5.03
CA SER A 351 -1.21 19.53 -3.87
C SER A 351 -1.38 20.62 -2.81
N ARG A 352 -1.15 20.25 -1.55
CA ARG A 352 -1.38 21.12 -0.39
C ARG A 352 -0.40 20.80 0.72
N THR A 353 0.27 21.83 1.23
CA THR A 353 1.15 21.73 2.39
C THR A 353 0.46 22.29 3.63
N VAL A 354 0.54 21.55 4.74
CA VAL A 354 0.03 21.92 6.06
C VAL A 354 1.17 21.80 7.07
N VAL A 355 1.45 22.88 7.80
CA VAL A 355 2.37 22.87 8.95
C VAL A 355 1.59 22.45 10.19
N VAL A 356 1.93 21.31 10.77
CA VAL A 356 1.18 20.67 11.86
C VAL A 356 1.72 21.08 13.23
N SER A 357 3.05 21.06 13.35
CA SER A 357 3.81 21.45 14.52
C SER A 357 5.17 22.00 14.08
N GLU A 358 5.98 22.46 15.03
CA GLU A 358 7.33 22.98 14.73
C GLU A 358 8.24 21.91 14.10
N GLY A 359 8.07 20.64 14.50
CA GLY A 359 8.80 19.50 13.97
C GLY A 359 8.11 18.76 12.81
N LEU A 360 6.91 19.17 12.35
CA LEU A 360 6.17 18.42 11.32
C LEU A 360 5.52 19.32 10.26
N THR A 361 5.96 19.12 9.02
CA THR A 361 5.26 19.60 7.81
C THR A 361 4.76 18.42 7.00
N ILE A 362 3.48 18.43 6.64
CA ILE A 362 2.88 17.43 5.74
C ILE A 362 2.56 18.09 4.40
N THR A 363 2.95 17.45 3.30
CA THR A 363 2.58 17.84 1.93
C THR A 363 1.83 16.67 1.28
N THR A 364 0.54 16.86 1.00
CA THR A 364 -0.24 15.89 0.21
C THR A 364 -0.19 16.27 -1.27
N ILE A 365 0.10 15.30 -2.14
CA ILE A 365 0.24 15.46 -3.59
C ILE A 365 -0.64 14.40 -4.27
N GLN A 366 -1.64 14.86 -5.03
CA GLN A 366 -2.55 13.98 -5.74
C GLN A 366 -2.05 13.72 -7.17
N SER A 367 -1.10 12.80 -7.30
CA SER A 367 -0.55 12.33 -8.59
C SER A 367 0.19 11.01 -8.43
N ASN A 368 0.49 10.33 -9.55
CA ASN A 368 1.54 9.32 -9.57
C ASN A 368 2.89 9.96 -9.15
N TYR A 369 3.73 9.20 -8.45
CA TYR A 369 5.05 9.65 -7.98
C TYR A 369 5.99 10.02 -9.13
N GLU A 370 5.91 9.26 -10.23
CA GLU A 370 6.78 9.41 -11.40
C GLU A 370 6.73 10.80 -12.08
N ASN A 371 5.65 11.55 -11.85
CA ASN A 371 5.41 12.87 -12.40
C ASN A 371 5.98 14.00 -11.52
N VAL A 372 6.30 13.68 -10.25
CA VAL A 372 6.82 14.64 -9.26
C VAL A 372 8.22 14.31 -8.77
N HIS A 373 8.75 13.11 -9.05
CA HIS A 373 10.10 12.66 -8.67
C HIS A 373 11.20 13.72 -8.86
N GLY A 374 11.36 14.25 -10.08
CA GLY A 374 12.38 15.27 -10.39
C GLY A 374 12.18 16.64 -9.72
N GLN A 375 11.03 16.87 -9.08
CA GLN A 375 10.75 18.08 -8.28
C GLN A 375 11.06 17.89 -6.79
N LEU A 376 11.41 16.66 -6.38
CA LEU A 376 11.78 16.27 -5.03
C LEU A 376 13.30 16.08 -4.89
N GLU A 377 14.04 16.09 -6.00
CA GLU A 377 15.50 16.13 -6.04
C GLU A 377 16.08 17.40 -5.37
N PRO A 378 17.33 17.35 -4.86
CA PRO A 378 18.21 16.18 -4.79
C PRO A 378 17.77 15.21 -3.69
N PHE A 379 18.05 13.91 -3.84
CA PHE A 379 17.81 12.89 -2.80
C PHE A 379 19.09 12.57 -2.03
N ASP A 380 18.99 12.45 -0.71
CA ASP A 380 20.06 11.99 0.18
C ASP A 380 19.67 10.66 0.83
N PRO A 381 20.32 9.55 0.48
CA PRO A 381 19.97 8.22 0.97
C PRO A 381 20.41 7.91 2.41
N TYR A 382 20.85 8.94 3.16
CA TYR A 382 21.09 8.90 4.59
C TYR A 382 20.05 9.66 5.43
N THR A 383 19.19 10.46 4.79
CA THR A 383 18.15 11.27 5.47
C THR A 383 16.77 11.13 4.84
N ASP A 384 16.68 10.69 3.58
CA ASP A 384 15.44 10.40 2.88
C ASP A 384 15.07 8.92 2.95
N VAL A 385 13.77 8.65 3.06
CA VAL A 385 13.22 7.29 3.12
C VAL A 385 11.85 7.22 2.44
N PHE A 386 11.61 6.13 1.72
CA PHE A 386 10.35 5.83 1.04
C PHE A 386 9.54 4.79 1.81
N PHE A 387 8.23 5.00 1.91
CA PHE A 387 7.27 4.04 2.47
C PHE A 387 6.17 3.77 1.44
N ALA A 388 5.86 2.50 1.21
CA ALA A 388 4.78 2.03 0.37
C ALA A 388 3.86 1.15 1.23
N PHE A 389 2.76 1.72 1.71
CA PHE A 389 1.84 1.00 2.60
C PHE A 389 0.87 0.15 1.79
N SER A 390 1.07 -1.18 1.82
CA SER A 390 0.25 -2.15 1.09
C SER A 390 0.05 -1.73 -0.38
N PRO A 391 1.14 -1.59 -1.15
CA PRO A 391 1.10 -0.99 -2.49
C PRO A 391 0.35 -1.87 -3.48
N GLY A 392 0.30 -3.18 -3.25
CA GLY A 392 -0.43 -4.12 -4.10
C GLY A 392 0.30 -4.46 -5.40
N PHE A 393 1.62 -4.45 -5.38
CA PHE A 393 2.49 -4.80 -6.50
C PHE A 393 2.06 -6.09 -7.22
N GLY A 394 1.66 -7.13 -6.47
CA GLY A 394 1.26 -8.44 -6.98
C GLY A 394 -0.23 -8.59 -7.35
N PHE A 395 -1.04 -7.55 -7.24
CA PHE A 395 -2.41 -7.60 -7.77
C PHE A 395 -2.41 -7.43 -9.30
N PRO A 396 -3.41 -7.98 -10.01
CA PRO A 396 -3.59 -7.70 -11.44
C PRO A 396 -3.73 -6.20 -11.69
N SER A 397 -3.09 -5.70 -12.75
CA SER A 397 -3.27 -4.32 -13.19
C SER A 397 -4.65 -4.13 -13.81
N GLN A 398 -5.42 -3.18 -13.27
CA GLN A 398 -6.73 -2.83 -13.84
C GLN A 398 -6.57 -2.22 -15.22
N ILE A 399 -5.54 -1.38 -15.42
CA ILE A 399 -5.20 -0.78 -16.70
C ILE A 399 -4.91 -1.86 -17.76
N ALA A 400 -4.13 -2.90 -17.39
CA ALA A 400 -3.84 -3.99 -18.33
C ALA A 400 -5.09 -4.82 -18.69
N VAL A 401 -6.03 -5.00 -17.76
CA VAL A 401 -7.32 -5.67 -18.03
C VAL A 401 -8.20 -4.80 -18.95
N GLU A 402 -8.32 -3.51 -18.68
CA GLU A 402 -9.10 -2.56 -19.51
C GLU A 402 -8.52 -2.44 -20.93
N GLU A 403 -7.20 -2.37 -21.08
CA GLU A 403 -6.53 -2.39 -22.39
C GLU A 403 -6.79 -3.69 -23.16
N ALA A 404 -6.72 -4.85 -22.49
CA ALA A 404 -7.00 -6.15 -23.10
C ALA A 404 -8.49 -6.33 -23.47
N ASP A 405 -9.41 -5.80 -22.67
CA ASP A 405 -10.84 -5.78 -22.97
C ASP A 405 -11.14 -4.87 -24.17
N LYS A 406 -10.50 -3.70 -24.24
CA LYS A 406 -10.61 -2.77 -25.37
C LYS A 406 -10.04 -3.37 -26.65
N ALA A 407 -8.87 -4.00 -26.62
CA ALA A 407 -8.30 -4.69 -27.78
C ALA A 407 -9.23 -5.79 -28.30
N ARG A 408 -9.79 -6.62 -27.41
CA ARG A 408 -10.78 -7.65 -27.77
C ARG A 408 -12.09 -7.07 -28.30
N GLN A 409 -12.45 -5.84 -27.92
CA GLN A 409 -13.59 -5.14 -28.51
C GLN A 409 -13.26 -4.63 -29.91
N GLU A 410 -12.10 -4.02 -30.10
CA GLU A 410 -11.61 -3.52 -31.40
C GLU A 410 -11.46 -4.65 -32.43
N ASP A 411 -10.96 -5.82 -32.02
CA ASP A 411 -10.89 -7.02 -32.87
C ASP A 411 -12.28 -7.49 -33.32
N ARG A 412 -13.25 -7.56 -32.40
CA ARG A 412 -14.64 -7.94 -32.71
C ARG A 412 -15.32 -6.94 -33.64
N ASP A 413 -15.10 -5.65 -33.42
CA ASP A 413 -15.65 -4.58 -34.25
C ASP A 413 -14.99 -4.57 -35.65
N HIS A 414 -13.69 -4.89 -35.73
CA HIS A 414 -12.98 -5.05 -37.00
C HIS A 414 -13.46 -6.29 -37.78
N GLU A 415 -13.66 -7.45 -37.12
CA GLU A 415 -14.22 -8.64 -37.74
C GLU A 415 -15.67 -8.39 -38.24
N ALA A 416 -16.51 -7.75 -37.43
CA ALA A 416 -17.86 -7.37 -37.81
C ALA A 416 -17.88 -6.37 -38.99
N HIS A 417 -16.97 -5.40 -38.99
CA HIS A 417 -16.80 -4.46 -40.10
C HIS A 417 -16.35 -5.18 -41.39
N PHE A 418 -15.38 -6.09 -41.30
CA PHE A 418 -14.91 -6.87 -42.44
C PHE A 418 -15.98 -7.82 -42.98
N ALA A 419 -16.75 -8.48 -42.11
CA ALA A 419 -17.90 -9.30 -42.49
C ALA A 419 -18.98 -8.48 -43.21
N LYS A 420 -19.27 -7.26 -42.74
CA LYS A 420 -20.20 -6.32 -43.39
C LYS A 420 -19.68 -5.80 -44.73
N ALA A 421 -18.39 -5.49 -44.85
CA ALA A 421 -17.76 -5.11 -46.11
C ALA A 421 -17.84 -6.27 -47.12
N LYS A 422 -17.53 -7.50 -46.68
CA LYS A 422 -17.61 -8.71 -47.49
C LYS A 422 -19.04 -9.02 -47.95
N SER A 423 -20.05 -8.89 -47.09
CA SER A 423 -21.45 -9.11 -47.50
C SER A 423 -21.94 -8.03 -48.48
N THR A 424 -21.53 -6.77 -48.30
CA THR A 424 -21.83 -5.68 -49.24
C THR A 424 -21.17 -5.92 -50.61
N TYR A 425 -19.92 -6.40 -50.63
CA TYR A 425 -19.22 -6.77 -51.85
C TYR A 425 -19.91 -7.94 -52.58
N HIS A 426 -20.32 -8.99 -51.86
CA HIS A 426 -21.06 -10.10 -52.46
C HIS A 426 -22.45 -9.68 -52.97
N ALA A 427 -23.15 -8.78 -52.27
CA ALA A 427 -24.44 -8.25 -52.74
C ALA A 427 -24.28 -7.39 -54.01
N ALA A 428 -23.25 -6.55 -54.09
CA ALA A 428 -22.91 -5.78 -55.28
C ALA A 428 -22.47 -6.69 -56.44
N GLY A 429 -21.71 -7.76 -56.16
CA GLY A 429 -21.31 -8.77 -57.13
C GLY A 429 -22.50 -9.57 -57.69
N ALA A 430 -23.49 -9.91 -56.86
CA ALA A 430 -24.72 -10.55 -57.30
C ALA A 430 -25.57 -9.64 -58.20
N ALA A 431 -25.78 -8.38 -57.81
CA ALA A 431 -26.46 -7.39 -58.66
C ALA A 431 -25.70 -7.12 -59.98
N GLY A 432 -24.37 -7.18 -59.97
CA GLY A 432 -23.54 -7.13 -61.17
C GLY A 432 -23.72 -8.36 -62.07
N ALA A 433 -23.78 -9.57 -61.48
CA ALA A 433 -24.00 -10.81 -62.21
C ALA A 433 -25.38 -10.88 -62.88
N GLU A 434 -26.45 -10.45 -62.19
CA GLU A 434 -27.80 -10.34 -62.78
C GLU A 434 -27.82 -9.39 -64.00
N SER A 435 -27.01 -8.32 -63.97
CA SER A 435 -26.87 -7.44 -65.14
C SER A 435 -26.11 -8.09 -66.31
N ALA A 436 -25.10 -8.92 -66.02
CA ALA A 436 -24.31 -9.63 -67.03
C ALA A 436 -25.08 -10.78 -67.68
N GLU A 437 -25.82 -11.58 -66.90
CA GLU A 437 -26.71 -12.63 -67.41
C GLU A 437 -27.78 -12.04 -68.35
N SER A 438 -28.26 -10.81 -68.10
CA SER A 438 -29.22 -10.15 -69.00
C SER A 438 -28.62 -9.84 -70.39
N THR A 439 -27.33 -9.49 -70.46
CA THR A 439 -26.62 -9.26 -71.71
C THR A 439 -26.24 -10.57 -72.42
N GLU A 440 -25.81 -11.59 -71.67
CA GLU A 440 -25.48 -12.90 -72.25
C GLU A 440 -26.74 -13.63 -72.75
N ALA A 441 -27.85 -13.61 -72.03
CA ALA A 441 -29.12 -14.17 -72.49
C ALA A 441 -29.68 -13.44 -73.73
N SER A 442 -29.38 -12.15 -73.88
CA SER A 442 -29.74 -11.38 -75.08
C SER A 442 -28.86 -11.74 -76.28
N ALA A 443 -27.56 -11.93 -76.07
CA ALA A 443 -26.65 -12.42 -77.10
C ALA A 443 -26.94 -13.88 -77.51
N GLN A 444 -27.29 -14.73 -76.54
CA GLN A 444 -27.64 -16.13 -76.78
C GLN A 444 -28.92 -16.25 -77.61
N ARG A 445 -29.97 -15.45 -77.33
CA ARG A 445 -31.17 -15.39 -78.19
C ARG A 445 -30.85 -14.96 -79.62
N ALA A 446 -30.00 -13.95 -79.81
CA ALA A 446 -29.59 -13.52 -81.15
C ALA A 446 -28.79 -14.62 -81.90
N ALA A 447 -28.02 -15.43 -81.17
CA ALA A 447 -27.34 -16.60 -81.73
C ALA A 447 -28.32 -17.75 -82.04
N ASP A 448 -29.29 -18.00 -81.17
CA ASP A 448 -30.31 -19.05 -81.34
C ASP A 448 -31.24 -18.73 -82.52
N ASP A 449 -31.66 -17.46 -82.70
CA ASP A 449 -32.43 -17.01 -83.88
C ASP A 449 -31.63 -17.20 -85.18
N ALA A 450 -30.32 -16.89 -85.18
CA ALA A 450 -29.45 -17.12 -86.32
C ALA A 450 -29.24 -18.62 -86.61
N VAL A 451 -29.20 -19.44 -85.56
CA VAL A 451 -29.14 -20.91 -85.66
C VAL A 451 -30.47 -21.51 -86.11
N GLU A 452 -31.63 -20.94 -85.76
CA GLU A 452 -32.93 -21.36 -86.27
C GLU A 452 -33.08 -21.03 -87.76
N LEU A 453 -32.60 -19.85 -88.19
CA LEU A 453 -32.54 -19.46 -89.60
C LEU A 453 -31.57 -20.33 -90.41
N ALA A 454 -30.44 -20.74 -89.82
CA ALA A 454 -29.56 -21.75 -90.43
C ALA A 454 -30.18 -23.15 -90.42
N LYS A 455 -30.92 -23.54 -89.37
CA LYS A 455 -31.62 -24.83 -89.29
C LYS A 455 -32.75 -24.94 -90.30
N SER A 456 -33.46 -23.87 -90.64
CA SER A 456 -34.47 -23.93 -91.71
C SER A 456 -33.83 -24.19 -93.08
N GLN A 457 -32.71 -23.51 -93.39
CA GLN A 457 -31.90 -23.75 -94.59
C GLN A 457 -31.29 -25.16 -94.62
N ILE A 458 -30.93 -25.72 -93.46
CA ILE A 458 -30.39 -27.09 -93.34
C ILE A 458 -31.52 -28.13 -93.39
N GLN A 459 -32.70 -27.86 -92.84
CA GLN A 459 -33.84 -28.78 -92.91
C GLN A 459 -34.30 -28.98 -94.36
N GLU A 460 -34.34 -27.91 -95.17
CA GLU A 460 -34.53 -28.00 -96.63
C GLU A 460 -33.47 -28.92 -97.30
N GLN A 461 -32.25 -28.99 -96.76
CA GLN A 461 -31.19 -29.89 -97.24
C GLN A 461 -31.22 -31.30 -96.61
N GLN A 462 -31.96 -31.52 -95.51
CA GLN A 462 -31.82 -32.72 -94.67
C GLN A 462 -33.08 -33.58 -94.56
N ASP A 463 -34.25 -33.04 -94.94
CA ASP A 463 -35.40 -33.84 -95.42
C ASP A 463 -35.00 -34.70 -96.64
N HIS A 464 -33.95 -34.30 -97.36
CA HIS A 464 -33.33 -35.08 -98.43
C HIS A 464 -32.47 -36.27 -97.97
N LEU A 465 -32.13 -36.42 -96.68
CA LEU A 465 -31.04 -37.31 -96.24
C LEU A 465 -31.28 -38.21 -95.01
N ASN A 466 -32.23 -37.92 -94.12
CA ASN A 466 -32.36 -38.66 -92.85
C ASN A 466 -33.23 -39.94 -92.94
N ALA A 467 -32.62 -41.03 -93.39
CA ALA A 467 -33.09 -42.40 -93.14
C ALA A 467 -32.22 -43.10 -92.08
N SER A 468 -32.86 -43.85 -91.16
CA SER A 468 -32.32 -44.84 -90.20
C SER A 468 -31.55 -44.40 -88.92
N SER A 469 -32.26 -44.48 -87.79
CA SER A 469 -31.96 -45.02 -86.42
C SER A 469 -30.71 -45.89 -86.14
N SER A 470 -30.20 -46.17 -84.92
CA SER A 470 -30.34 -45.60 -83.53
C SER A 470 -29.59 -46.46 -82.43
N SER A 471 -29.26 -45.89 -81.23
CA SER A 471 -29.23 -46.54 -79.87
C SER A 471 -27.95 -47.34 -79.37
N PRO A 472 -27.78 -47.82 -78.08
CA PRO A 472 -26.79 -47.24 -77.11
C PRO A 472 -26.07 -48.18 -76.04
N SER A 473 -25.33 -47.58 -75.04
CA SER A 473 -24.95 -48.08 -73.66
C SER A 473 -23.68 -49.02 -73.48
N SER A 474 -23.01 -49.29 -72.31
CA SER A 474 -23.11 -48.91 -70.86
C SER A 474 -21.82 -49.13 -69.97
N SER A 475 -21.80 -48.58 -68.72
CA SER A 475 -21.26 -49.09 -67.39
C SER A 475 -19.76 -49.32 -66.97
N SER A 476 -19.35 -48.64 -65.86
CA SER A 476 -18.70 -49.09 -64.57
C SER A 476 -17.17 -49.37 -64.29
N SER A 477 -16.63 -48.64 -63.28
CA SER A 477 -15.83 -49.07 -62.06
C SER A 477 -14.27 -48.97 -61.90
N SER A 478 -13.84 -48.56 -60.67
CA SER A 478 -12.68 -49.05 -59.82
C SER A 478 -11.39 -48.19 -59.52
N SER A 479 -10.93 -48.27 -58.24
CA SER A 479 -9.53 -48.35 -57.70
C SER A 479 -8.64 -47.14 -57.19
N SER A 480 -8.01 -47.36 -56.00
CA SER A 480 -6.65 -46.97 -55.46
C SER A 480 -6.15 -45.51 -55.14
N THR A 481 -5.24 -45.42 -54.14
CA THR A 481 -4.47 -44.26 -53.55
C THR A 481 -2.95 -44.32 -53.92
N PRO A 482 -1.91 -43.59 -53.35
CA PRO A 482 -1.78 -42.48 -52.33
C PRO A 482 -0.70 -41.35 -52.62
N HIS A 483 -0.42 -40.39 -51.68
CA HIS A 483 0.93 -39.92 -51.17
C HIS A 483 1.14 -38.43 -50.67
N ALA A 484 2.06 -38.27 -49.68
CA ALA A 484 2.95 -37.13 -49.28
C ALA A 484 2.35 -35.85 -48.59
N ASN A 485 3.05 -35.00 -47.78
CA ASN A 485 4.48 -34.88 -47.37
C ASN A 485 4.72 -34.05 -46.04
N GLU A 486 5.89 -34.19 -45.38
CA GLU A 486 6.75 -33.24 -44.55
C GLU A 486 6.18 -32.09 -43.63
N SER A 487 6.85 -31.52 -42.58
CA SER A 487 8.14 -31.76 -41.86
C SER A 487 8.28 -31.00 -40.48
N ALA A 488 9.16 -31.52 -39.60
CA ALA A 488 10.05 -30.92 -38.57
C ALA A 488 9.65 -29.79 -37.55
N SER A 489 9.93 -30.04 -36.25
CA SER A 489 10.46 -29.05 -35.28
C SER A 489 11.29 -29.74 -34.17
N ALA A 490 12.21 -29.03 -33.49
CA ALA A 490 13.27 -29.65 -32.68
C ALA A 490 13.31 -29.25 -31.18
N ALA A 491 13.59 -30.26 -30.34
CA ALA A 491 14.27 -30.30 -29.03
C ALA A 491 14.14 -29.15 -28.00
N ALA A 492 13.72 -29.53 -26.78
CA ALA A 492 13.75 -28.72 -25.55
C ALA A 492 14.67 -29.33 -24.47
N ARG A 493 15.06 -28.54 -23.44
CA ARG A 493 15.65 -28.94 -22.13
C ARG A 493 15.99 -27.69 -21.27
N PRO A 494 16.17 -27.78 -19.94
CA PRO A 494 15.23 -28.28 -18.94
C PRO A 494 15.05 -27.32 -17.73
N THR A 495 13.88 -27.33 -17.08
CA THR A 495 13.60 -26.52 -15.87
C THR A 495 13.96 -27.25 -14.56
N TYR A 496 14.40 -26.48 -13.57
CA TYR A 496 14.76 -26.94 -12.22
C TYR A 496 13.55 -26.86 -11.28
N THR A 497 13.22 -27.97 -10.60
CA THR A 497 12.13 -28.07 -9.62
C THR A 497 12.69 -28.28 -8.22
N VAL A 498 12.18 -27.55 -7.22
CA VAL A 498 12.51 -27.75 -5.80
C VAL A 498 11.23 -28.15 -5.07
N ASP A 499 11.29 -29.25 -4.33
CA ASP A 499 10.13 -29.79 -3.58
C ASP A 499 9.71 -28.87 -2.43
N ALA A 500 8.40 -28.58 -2.37
CA ALA A 500 7.78 -27.77 -1.33
C ALA A 500 6.98 -28.65 -0.33
N THR A 501 7.69 -29.48 0.45
CA THR A 501 7.06 -30.30 1.52
C THR A 501 7.82 -30.28 2.84
N SER A 502 7.81 -29.15 3.55
CA SER A 502 7.88 -29.13 5.03
C SER A 502 7.54 -27.74 5.59
N SER A 503 6.36 -27.61 6.23
CA SER A 503 6.06 -26.50 7.14
C SER A 503 6.14 -27.00 8.58
N PRO A 504 6.87 -26.31 9.49
CA PRO A 504 6.83 -26.62 10.92
C PRO A 504 5.57 -26.04 11.58
N GLU A 505 5.09 -26.71 12.63
CA GLU A 505 3.87 -26.36 13.35
C GLU A 505 4.04 -25.13 14.26
N GLY A 506 2.95 -24.38 14.49
CA GLY A 506 2.82 -23.48 15.65
C GLY A 506 2.69 -21.98 15.36
N GLY A 507 1.54 -21.55 14.83
CA GLY A 507 1.13 -20.15 14.78
C GLY A 507 -0.21 -20.00 14.05
N ASP A 508 -1.12 -19.14 14.54
CA ASP A 508 -2.41 -18.89 13.89
C ASP A 508 -2.23 -18.05 12.63
N ILE A 509 -1.92 -18.73 11.51
CA ILE A 509 -1.82 -18.12 10.19
C ILE A 509 -3.22 -17.61 9.79
N PRO A 510 -3.38 -16.33 9.39
CA PRO A 510 -4.63 -15.85 8.81
C PRO A 510 -4.99 -16.73 7.59
N ALA A 511 -6.20 -17.30 7.60
CA ALA A 511 -6.61 -18.35 6.68
C ALA A 511 -6.24 -18.07 5.22
N GLU A 512 -5.75 -19.11 4.56
CA GLU A 512 -5.41 -19.15 3.12
C GLU A 512 -6.48 -18.44 2.29
N GLU A 513 -6.10 -17.33 1.66
CA GLU A 513 -7.05 -16.49 0.92
C GLU A 513 -7.53 -17.27 -0.32
N PRO A 514 -8.84 -17.53 -0.47
CA PRO A 514 -9.34 -18.12 -1.71
C PRO A 514 -9.07 -17.14 -2.86
N ALA A 515 -8.45 -17.64 -3.94
CA ALA A 515 -8.05 -16.82 -5.08
C ALA A 515 -9.17 -15.87 -5.54
N PRO A 516 -8.86 -14.60 -5.88
CA PRO A 516 -9.86 -13.55 -6.08
C PRO A 516 -10.86 -13.93 -7.17
N VAL A 517 -12.13 -14.03 -6.79
CA VAL A 517 -13.22 -14.38 -7.70
C VAL A 517 -13.60 -13.16 -8.54
N LEU A 518 -12.80 -12.89 -9.58
CA LEU A 518 -13.09 -11.90 -10.62
C LEU A 518 -14.22 -12.42 -11.52
N ALA A 519 -15.46 -12.29 -11.05
CA ALA A 519 -16.67 -12.63 -11.79
C ALA A 519 -17.25 -11.38 -12.48
N SER A 520 -16.91 -11.21 -13.76
CA SER A 520 -17.59 -10.31 -14.70
C SER A 520 -19.11 -10.53 -14.68
N PRO A 521 -19.96 -9.49 -14.88
CA PRO A 521 -21.41 -9.62 -14.92
C PRO A 521 -21.92 -10.68 -15.91
N ASP A 522 -21.17 -10.97 -16.98
CA ASP A 522 -21.57 -11.91 -18.04
C ASP A 522 -21.22 -13.38 -17.75
N GLY A 523 -20.69 -13.69 -16.57
CA GLY A 523 -20.55 -15.08 -16.10
C GLY A 523 -19.46 -15.93 -16.79
N HIS A 524 -18.67 -15.35 -17.70
CA HIS A 524 -17.52 -16.03 -18.29
C HIS A 524 -16.41 -16.26 -17.25
N THR A 525 -16.19 -17.52 -16.87
CA THR A 525 -14.98 -17.94 -16.15
C THR A 525 -13.74 -17.69 -17.02
N TYR A 526 -12.76 -16.96 -16.49
CA TYR A 526 -11.46 -16.73 -17.11
C TYR A 526 -10.58 -18.00 -17.12
N THR A 527 -11.02 -19.03 -17.84
CA THR A 527 -10.20 -20.20 -18.18
C THR A 527 -9.68 -20.06 -19.61
N ALA A 528 -8.73 -19.14 -19.78
CA ALA A 528 -7.91 -19.02 -21.00
C ALA A 528 -6.45 -19.31 -20.63
N LEU A 529 -5.92 -20.42 -21.14
CA LEU A 529 -4.53 -20.82 -20.98
C LEU A 529 -3.60 -19.98 -21.87
N THR A 530 -3.17 -18.80 -21.43
CA THR A 530 -2.01 -18.09 -22.03
C THR A 530 -1.53 -16.91 -21.15
N ALA A 531 -0.25 -16.94 -20.78
CA ALA A 531 0.47 -15.93 -19.96
C ALA A 531 -0.03 -15.72 -18.51
N ALA A 532 0.90 -15.39 -17.61
CA ALA A 532 0.55 -14.90 -16.27
C ALA A 532 -0.07 -13.49 -16.38
N PRO A 533 -1.04 -13.12 -15.53
CA PRO A 533 -1.67 -11.81 -15.58
C PRO A 533 -0.64 -10.71 -15.31
N VAL A 534 -0.67 -9.64 -16.12
CA VAL A 534 0.20 -8.48 -15.91
C VAL A 534 -0.13 -7.82 -14.58
N VAL A 535 0.87 -7.75 -13.70
CA VAL A 535 0.73 -7.23 -12.33
C VAL A 535 0.93 -5.71 -12.28
N GLN A 536 0.37 -5.07 -11.25
CA GLN A 536 0.51 -3.62 -11.02
C GLN A 536 1.98 -3.19 -10.94
N ALA A 537 2.85 -4.04 -10.36
CA ALA A 537 4.30 -3.81 -10.32
C ALA A 537 4.89 -3.45 -11.70
N GLN A 538 4.49 -4.20 -12.73
CA GLN A 538 5.04 -4.10 -14.09
C GLN A 538 4.39 -2.96 -14.89
N LYS A 539 3.06 -2.79 -14.80
CA LYS A 539 2.32 -1.84 -15.63
C LYS A 539 2.23 -0.43 -15.04
N GLU A 540 2.05 -0.32 -13.73
CA GLU A 540 1.72 0.94 -13.05
C GLU A 540 2.91 1.48 -12.23
N TRP A 541 3.73 0.59 -11.69
CA TRP A 541 4.81 0.95 -10.76
C TRP A 541 6.21 0.93 -11.35
N ALA A 542 6.47 0.25 -12.48
CA ALA A 542 7.83 -0.02 -12.96
C ALA A 542 8.72 1.22 -13.06
N LYS A 543 8.21 2.31 -13.66
CA LYS A 543 8.94 3.59 -13.77
C LYS A 543 9.17 4.24 -12.41
N ALA A 544 8.18 4.20 -11.52
CA ALA A 544 8.30 4.74 -10.16
C ALA A 544 9.32 3.93 -9.32
N LEU A 545 9.35 2.59 -9.45
CA LEU A 545 10.30 1.73 -8.76
C LEU A 545 11.73 1.95 -9.25
N GLY A 546 11.97 2.03 -10.56
CA GLY A 546 13.27 2.38 -11.11
C GLY A 546 13.78 3.75 -10.62
N GLN A 547 12.89 4.74 -10.56
CA GLN A 547 13.19 6.06 -9.99
C GLN A 547 13.43 6.04 -8.48
N ILE A 548 12.74 5.19 -7.70
CA ILE A 548 13.01 5.06 -6.26
C ILE A 548 14.35 4.36 -6.02
N LEU A 549 14.64 3.28 -6.75
CA LEU A 549 15.90 2.55 -6.60
C LEU A 549 17.11 3.39 -7.01
N SER A 550 17.00 4.22 -8.07
CA SER A 550 18.10 5.11 -8.49
C SER A 550 18.52 6.13 -7.42
N THR A 551 17.61 6.56 -6.53
CA THR A 551 17.95 7.42 -5.37
C THR A 551 18.86 6.74 -4.36
N ARG A 552 18.89 5.39 -4.34
CA ARG A 552 19.54 4.55 -3.32
C ARG A 552 19.02 4.80 -1.89
N CYS A 553 17.87 5.45 -1.72
CA CYS A 553 17.18 5.56 -0.44
C CYS A 553 16.59 4.19 -0.06
N ALA A 554 16.23 4.02 1.21
CA ALA A 554 15.49 2.83 1.66
C ALA A 554 14.03 2.92 1.20
N LEU A 555 13.51 1.85 0.59
CA LEU A 555 12.09 1.64 0.31
C LEU A 555 11.56 0.59 1.29
N ILE A 556 10.67 1.01 2.19
CA ILE A 556 9.95 0.13 3.11
C ILE A 556 8.58 -0.15 2.49
N SER A 557 8.24 -1.42 2.35
CA SER A 557 6.94 -1.86 1.83
C SER A 557 6.21 -2.70 2.88
N THR A 558 4.89 -2.60 2.92
CA THR A 558 4.05 -3.34 3.87
C THR A 558 2.94 -4.09 3.15
N GLY A 559 2.24 -5.01 3.83
CA GLY A 559 1.16 -5.81 3.23
C GLY A 559 0.07 -6.22 4.22
N PHE A 560 -1.04 -6.77 3.72
CA PHE A 560 -2.22 -7.13 4.52
C PHE A 560 -2.20 -8.56 5.10
N SER A 561 -1.50 -9.49 4.43
CA SER A 561 -1.39 -10.90 4.83
C SER A 561 -0.03 -11.50 4.41
N PRO A 562 0.33 -12.72 4.85
CA PRO A 562 1.53 -13.42 4.38
C PRO A 562 1.54 -13.59 2.86
N ALA A 563 0.42 -14.03 2.28
CA ALA A 563 0.27 -14.27 0.84
C ALA A 563 0.35 -12.97 0.02
N ASP A 564 -0.16 -11.85 0.54
CA ASP A 564 0.01 -10.53 -0.10
C ASP A 564 1.48 -10.12 -0.17
N VAL A 565 2.21 -10.29 0.95
CA VAL A 565 3.63 -9.93 1.01
C VAL A 565 4.45 -10.79 0.05
N GLU A 566 4.18 -12.09 -0.03
CA GLU A 566 4.86 -12.98 -0.96
C GLU A 566 4.55 -12.61 -2.43
N ARG A 567 3.28 -12.36 -2.77
CA ARG A 567 2.88 -11.87 -4.10
C ARG A 567 3.54 -10.53 -4.44
N ASP A 568 3.56 -9.57 -3.52
CA ASP A 568 4.16 -8.25 -3.72
C ASP A 568 5.68 -8.32 -3.91
N VAL A 569 6.37 -9.23 -3.20
CA VAL A 569 7.81 -9.47 -3.37
C VAL A 569 8.11 -10.12 -4.72
N LEU A 570 7.39 -11.18 -5.09
CA LEU A 570 7.57 -11.84 -6.39
C LEU A 570 7.25 -10.90 -7.56
N ALA A 571 6.23 -10.05 -7.41
CA ALA A 571 5.88 -9.05 -8.41
C ALA A 571 6.91 -7.92 -8.49
N PHE A 572 7.49 -7.49 -7.36
CA PHE A 572 8.60 -6.53 -7.34
C PHE A 572 9.85 -7.08 -8.04
N GLU A 573 10.21 -8.34 -7.78
CA GLU A 573 11.34 -9.01 -8.46
C GLU A 573 11.09 -9.31 -9.95
N SER A 574 9.83 -9.35 -10.40
CA SER A 574 9.46 -9.58 -11.80
C SER A 574 9.43 -8.32 -12.67
N VAL A 575 9.73 -7.14 -12.10
CA VAL A 575 9.85 -5.89 -12.87
C VAL A 575 11.20 -5.86 -13.59
N GLU A 576 11.16 -5.58 -14.90
CA GLU A 576 12.36 -5.42 -15.73
C GLU A 576 13.24 -4.27 -15.20
N GLY A 577 14.54 -4.53 -15.05
CA GLY A 577 15.50 -3.59 -14.46
C GLY A 577 15.44 -3.47 -12.92
N VAL A 578 14.47 -4.07 -12.23
CA VAL A 578 14.51 -4.17 -10.76
C VAL A 578 15.30 -5.39 -10.32
N ARG A 579 15.11 -6.53 -10.98
CA ARG A 579 15.79 -7.78 -10.65
C ARG A 579 17.30 -7.59 -10.66
N ASP A 580 17.97 -8.05 -9.61
CA ASP A 580 19.42 -7.90 -9.39
C ASP A 580 19.94 -6.45 -9.20
N GLU A 581 19.09 -5.41 -9.21
CA GLU A 581 19.49 -4.00 -8.96
C GLU A 581 19.26 -3.52 -7.51
N PHE A 582 18.75 -4.37 -6.62
CA PHE A 582 18.48 -4.00 -5.22
C PHE A 582 19.18 -4.90 -4.18
N ASP A 583 19.38 -4.34 -2.99
CA ASP A 583 19.83 -5.03 -1.78
C ASP A 583 18.66 -5.10 -0.76
N TRP A 584 18.48 -6.27 -0.16
CA TRP A 584 17.55 -6.46 0.96
C TRP A 584 18.04 -5.71 2.19
N LEU A 585 17.18 -4.89 2.81
CA LEU A 585 17.43 -4.24 4.11
C LEU A 585 16.73 -4.98 5.25
N ILE A 586 15.43 -5.24 5.09
CA ILE A 586 14.60 -5.97 6.06
C ILE A 586 13.90 -7.11 5.33
N THR A 587 14.05 -8.33 5.82
CA THR A 587 13.41 -9.52 5.23
C THR A 587 11.89 -9.49 5.46
N PRO A 588 11.09 -10.05 4.51
CA PRO A 588 9.65 -10.20 4.68
C PRO A 588 9.22 -10.92 5.96
N GLY A 589 8.06 -10.53 6.48
CA GLY A 589 7.44 -11.10 7.67
C GLY A 589 6.65 -10.07 8.46
N GLU A 590 6.11 -10.47 9.62
CA GLU A 590 5.18 -9.66 10.42
C GLU A 590 5.74 -8.30 10.87
N ASN A 591 4.85 -7.30 10.94
CA ASN A 591 5.06 -5.97 11.49
C ASN A 591 4.68 -5.93 12.98
N ALA A 592 5.62 -5.56 13.85
CA ALA A 592 5.36 -5.42 15.30
C ALA A 592 4.28 -4.36 15.62
N PHE A 593 4.02 -3.43 14.69
CA PHE A 593 3.03 -2.37 14.79
C PHE A 593 1.90 -2.50 13.76
N ALA A 594 1.61 -3.73 13.31
CA ALA A 594 0.39 -4.05 12.58
C ALA A 594 -0.87 -3.58 13.34
N SER A 595 -1.92 -3.20 12.62
CA SER A 595 -3.22 -2.93 13.26
C SER A 595 -3.78 -4.22 13.86
N GLN A 596 -4.27 -4.17 15.10
CA GLN A 596 -4.91 -5.33 15.71
C GLN A 596 -6.41 -5.43 15.37
N GLN A 597 -7.03 -4.37 14.83
CA GLN A 597 -8.44 -4.38 14.41
C GLN A 597 -8.62 -4.99 13.02
N TRP A 598 -9.65 -5.82 12.85
CA TRP A 598 -10.08 -6.33 11.56
C TRP A 598 -10.71 -5.26 10.67
N ALA A 599 -10.31 -5.24 9.40
CA ALA A 599 -11.00 -4.57 8.31
C ALA A 599 -11.65 -5.65 7.43
N VAL A 600 -12.97 -5.75 7.51
CA VAL A 600 -13.79 -6.69 6.70
C VAL A 600 -14.15 -6.02 5.37
N ALA A 601 -14.11 -6.77 4.26
CA ALA A 601 -14.49 -6.27 2.94
C ALA A 601 -16.02 -6.22 2.76
N ASP A 602 -16.52 -5.18 2.06
CA ASP A 602 -17.96 -5.04 1.77
C ASP A 602 -18.46 -6.02 0.69
N PHE A 603 -17.55 -6.57 -0.13
CA PHE A 603 -17.88 -7.51 -1.23
C PHE A 603 -17.82 -8.99 -0.82
N ASP A 604 -17.16 -9.33 0.28
CA ASP A 604 -17.15 -10.68 0.84
C ASP A 604 -16.75 -10.62 2.33
N PRO A 605 -17.69 -10.86 3.27
CA PRO A 605 -17.40 -10.88 4.71
C PRO A 605 -16.34 -11.92 5.13
N ARG A 606 -16.01 -12.89 4.29
CA ARG A 606 -14.92 -13.86 4.54
C ARG A 606 -13.55 -13.27 4.26
N VAL A 607 -13.46 -12.17 3.52
CA VAL A 607 -12.22 -11.41 3.33
C VAL A 607 -12.13 -10.37 4.44
N ALA A 608 -11.30 -10.66 5.45
CA ALA A 608 -11.06 -9.78 6.58
C ALA A 608 -9.56 -9.75 6.87
N VAL A 609 -8.97 -8.55 6.82
CA VAL A 609 -7.53 -8.33 6.92
C VAL A 609 -7.20 -7.43 8.10
N LYS A 610 -5.97 -7.52 8.60
CA LYS A 610 -5.40 -6.54 9.53
C LYS A 610 -4.57 -5.56 8.72
N ALA A 611 -4.86 -4.26 8.86
CA ALA A 611 -4.11 -3.24 8.13
C ALA A 611 -2.63 -3.31 8.52
N ASN A 612 -1.74 -3.23 7.52
CA ASN A 612 -0.30 -3.09 7.73
C ASN A 612 0.36 -4.27 8.48
N TRP A 613 -0.11 -5.50 8.24
CA TRP A 613 0.35 -6.74 8.89
C TRP A 613 1.81 -7.09 8.57
N GLY A 614 2.20 -7.03 7.31
CA GLY A 614 3.53 -7.45 6.86
C GLY A 614 4.48 -6.27 6.66
N LEU A 615 5.80 -6.50 6.76
CA LEU A 615 6.83 -5.48 6.49
C LEU A 615 8.08 -6.10 5.85
N TRP A 616 8.60 -5.43 4.83
CA TRP A 616 9.89 -5.69 4.20
C TRP A 616 10.55 -4.38 3.76
N ALA A 617 11.84 -4.40 3.48
CA ALA A 617 12.52 -3.20 2.97
C ALA A 617 13.69 -3.56 2.04
N VAL A 618 13.86 -2.75 1.00
CA VAL A 618 14.89 -2.89 -0.04
C VAL A 618 15.54 -1.53 -0.32
N ARG A 619 16.63 -1.55 -1.10
CA ARG A 619 17.40 -0.37 -1.48
C ARG A 619 18.02 -0.59 -2.86
N GLY A 620 18.08 0.41 -3.73
CA GLY A 620 18.89 0.32 -4.95
C GLY A 620 20.38 0.12 -4.62
N LYS A 621 21.04 -0.77 -5.38
CA LYS A 621 22.44 -1.16 -5.15
C LYS A 621 23.40 0.02 -5.22
N ARG A 622 24.46 -0.10 -4.43
CA ARG A 622 25.66 0.73 -4.55
C ARG A 622 26.73 -0.08 -5.26
N TYR A 623 27.04 0.28 -6.51
CA TYR A 623 28.30 -0.15 -7.11
C TYR A 623 29.44 0.53 -6.35
N ASP A 624 30.17 -0.24 -5.55
CA ASP A 624 31.40 0.25 -4.93
C ASP A 624 32.38 0.65 -6.04
N ILE A 625 32.95 1.85 -5.93
CA ILE A 625 33.89 2.42 -6.92
C ILE A 625 35.27 1.72 -6.84
N GLN A 626 35.40 0.72 -5.96
CA GLN A 626 36.48 -0.26 -6.05
C GLN A 626 36.23 -1.14 -7.27
N GLY A 627 36.88 -0.77 -8.38
CA GLY A 627 36.97 -1.61 -9.58
C GLY A 627 37.64 -2.96 -9.27
N PRO A 628 37.81 -3.84 -10.28
CA PRO A 628 38.24 -5.22 -10.07
C PRO A 628 39.72 -5.34 -9.65
N THR A 629 40.03 -4.96 -8.42
CA THR A 629 41.25 -5.37 -7.71
C THR A 629 40.98 -6.70 -7.02
N GLY A 630 40.95 -7.76 -7.83
CA GLY A 630 41.21 -9.09 -7.31
C GLY A 630 42.63 -9.14 -6.76
N TYR A 631 42.76 -9.66 -5.54
CA TYR A 631 43.99 -10.18 -4.97
C TYR A 631 43.83 -11.69 -4.80
#